data_AF-A0A9X9QBF8-F1
#
_entry.id   AF-A0A9X9QBF8-F1
#
_cell.length_a   1.000
_cell.length_b   1.000
_cell.length_c   1.000
_cell.angle_alpha   90.00
_cell.angle_beta   90.00
_cell.angle_gamma   90.00
#
_symmetry.space_group_name_H-M   'P 1'
#
loop_
_entity.id
_entity.type
_entity.pdbx_description
1 polymer ?
#
loop_
_entity_poly.entity_id
_entity_poly.type
_entity_poly.pdbx_seq_one_letter_code
_entity_poly.pdbx_strand_id
1 'polypeptide(L)'
;MRDLLQREVPECYIHSRACNASVILSKLESKTFTCVSSFWDRFFEGKAWSDQTKRIWESYENYKNETNPKNFPLNLAEQGIWDWIASFNNLFLSQLLEVPSLPSGQFPTLIRKENDLPLRGKISLSSNIRGFFVGQHQGQIDFLITSIGRDSNFPRWDKMRVVGVLCGKPVGYRRKTRFIQLATYVREIFNQQPVRRFVHGFCVFDKVIEFWLIDRTGAYSSGFISIKNDEQVLVRAICSYLLMSDEEVGLDTTIREVDGQPMITIDDGEPGQTREIEINPKPIIRPEKLISCGTTCYRSVDEKFLVKYSWHRVHGKSEIDLLKEALQVRGVINLVASEIIHKRSDVWEDLSAFIPKEWLQMEHEKTSKDSGEEETDGYGALDEYEMTRAVLSPYGRPLNSCKSVLQFLIIIRDALMGHRGLFNKKIIHSDISEDNIIIVTPTEDDRSRGMLIDLDLSISDYDTCKTSTREYPVGTSKFMALIQVAMWVGNVSKRDYNFNSSYLFDLESFFYVFLTGFVEYGRDPDLPLHNLDSWREKDVDNILRNKYEDIDENFESFINTKFSSSFVDFKNLALELRVILFGNTSYSYKLPRDSDLVYKKIIKAFNKAIGQIEAGKISNRFWT
;
A
#
# COMPACT_ATOMS: atom_id res chain seq x y z
N MET A 1 0.22 -3.52 8.47
CA MET A 1 1.61 -3.02 8.64
C MET A 1 2.66 -4.14 8.39
N ARG A 2 2.66 -4.79 7.20
CA ARG A 2 3.23 -6.15 7.01
C ARG A 2 4.62 -6.28 6.36
N ASP A 3 5.34 -5.18 6.14
CA ASP A 3 6.73 -5.17 5.65
C ASP A 3 7.61 -4.23 6.51
N LEU A 4 7.30 -4.14 7.80
CA LEU A 4 7.78 -3.09 8.71
C LEU A 4 9.24 -3.23 9.16
N LEU A 5 9.91 -2.07 9.18
CA LEU A 5 11.00 -1.73 10.09
C LEU A 5 12.29 -2.56 9.94
N GLN A 6 12.85 -2.57 8.73
CA GLN A 6 14.29 -2.80 8.61
C GLN A 6 15.04 -1.62 9.23
N ARG A 7 15.88 -1.96 10.21
CA ARG A 7 17.12 -1.33 10.68
C ARG A 7 17.45 0.02 10.01
N GLU A 8 17.79 1.03 10.81
CA GLU A 8 18.74 2.05 10.38
C GLU A 8 20.05 1.34 9.99
N VAL A 9 20.14 0.92 8.73
CA VAL A 9 21.39 0.50 8.12
C VAL A 9 22.09 1.80 7.71
N PRO A 10 23.37 2.01 8.09
CA PRO A 10 24.12 3.19 7.68
C PRO A 10 24.05 3.36 6.15
N GLU A 11 24.01 4.61 5.69
CA GLU A 11 23.72 5.10 4.32
C GLU A 11 24.58 4.56 3.15
N CYS A 12 25.33 3.47 3.35
CA CYS A 12 26.27 2.94 2.38
C CYS A 12 25.99 1.50 1.96
N TYR A 13 24.73 1.05 1.77
CA TYR A 13 24.41 -0.18 1.01
C TYR A 13 22.95 -0.17 0.50
N ILE A 14 22.57 0.80 -0.34
CA ILE A 14 21.32 0.78 -1.11
C ILE A 14 21.66 0.43 -2.57
N HIS A 15 21.98 -0.84 -2.82
CA HIS A 15 21.86 -1.39 -4.17
C HIS A 15 20.51 -2.10 -4.28
N SER A 16 19.60 -1.45 -5.01
CA SER A 16 18.39 -1.98 -5.67
C SER A 16 18.12 -3.48 -5.44
N ARG A 17 17.15 -3.81 -4.57
CA ARG A 17 16.41 -5.07 -4.72
C ARG A 17 15.46 -4.89 -5.90
N ALA A 18 15.96 -5.21 -7.10
CA ALA A 18 15.14 -5.22 -8.31
C ALA A 18 13.96 -6.18 -8.11
N CYS A 19 12.75 -5.64 -8.02
CA CYS A 19 11.55 -6.46 -8.11
C CYS A 19 11.39 -6.89 -9.57
N ASN A 20 11.56 -8.19 -9.82
CA ASN A 20 11.51 -8.82 -11.14
C ASN A 20 10.19 -8.51 -11.84
N ALA A 21 10.24 -8.28 -13.16
CA ALA A 21 9.07 -8.10 -14.01
C ALA A 21 7.98 -9.18 -13.81
N SER A 22 8.40 -10.41 -13.50
CA SER A 22 7.50 -11.53 -13.19
C SER A 22 6.63 -11.30 -11.94
N VAL A 23 7.14 -10.57 -10.94
CA VAL A 23 6.41 -10.27 -9.69
C VAL A 23 5.39 -9.14 -9.89
N ILE A 24 5.67 -8.19 -10.78
CA ILE A 24 4.72 -7.15 -11.18
C ILE A 24 3.55 -7.79 -11.95
N LEU A 25 3.87 -8.67 -12.89
CA LEU A 25 2.89 -9.37 -13.72
C LEU A 25 1.95 -10.24 -12.88
N SER A 26 2.47 -11.15 -12.05
CA SER A 26 1.62 -12.07 -11.29
C SER A 26 0.62 -11.39 -10.37
N LYS A 27 0.90 -10.15 -9.94
CA LYS A 27 0.00 -9.34 -9.11
C LYS A 27 -1.05 -8.57 -9.90
N LEU A 28 -0.74 -8.25 -11.16
CA LEU A 28 -1.62 -7.49 -12.05
C LEU A 28 -2.51 -8.41 -12.89
N GLU A 29 -2.12 -9.66 -13.14
CA GLU A 29 -2.83 -10.59 -14.03
C GLU A 29 -4.34 -10.70 -13.73
N SER A 30 -4.75 -10.84 -12.46
CA SER A 30 -6.18 -10.89 -12.07
C SER A 30 -6.81 -9.52 -11.77
N LYS A 31 -6.04 -8.44 -11.89
CA LYS A 31 -6.41 -7.08 -11.46
C LYS A 31 -6.23 -6.06 -12.57
N THR A 32 -6.25 -6.51 -13.82
CA THR A 32 -6.06 -5.64 -14.96
C THR A 32 -7.25 -5.75 -15.92
N PHE A 33 -7.83 -4.61 -16.26
CA PHE A 33 -9.09 -4.47 -16.99
C PHE A 33 -8.82 -3.81 -18.34
N THR A 34 -9.10 -4.51 -19.44
CA THR A 34 -8.92 -3.97 -20.80
C THR A 34 -10.20 -3.41 -21.38
N CYS A 35 -10.06 -2.47 -22.31
CA CYS A 35 -11.15 -2.02 -23.18
C CYS A 35 -12.33 -1.47 -22.37
N VAL A 36 -12.03 -0.68 -21.34
CA VAL A 36 -13.05 0.05 -20.58
C VAL A 36 -13.66 1.07 -21.52
N SER A 37 -14.89 0.83 -21.99
CA SER A 37 -15.51 1.60 -23.08
C SER A 37 -15.71 3.07 -22.72
N SER A 38 -16.00 3.35 -21.45
CA SER A 38 -16.17 4.70 -20.91
C SER A 38 -14.85 5.42 -20.59
N PHE A 39 -13.68 4.82 -20.84
CA PHE A 39 -12.38 5.40 -20.47
C PHE A 39 -12.19 6.79 -21.07
N TRP A 40 -12.41 6.92 -22.39
CA TRP A 40 -12.18 8.19 -23.08
C TRP A 40 -13.12 9.28 -22.54
N ASP A 41 -14.42 8.98 -22.49
CA ASP A 41 -15.43 9.92 -22.03
C ASP A 41 -15.18 10.36 -20.58
N ARG A 42 -14.72 9.44 -19.72
CA ARG A 42 -14.45 9.70 -18.31
C ARG A 42 -13.29 10.66 -18.08
N PHE A 43 -12.19 10.51 -18.82
CA PHE A 43 -10.95 11.25 -18.57
C PHE A 43 -10.66 12.37 -19.57
N PHE A 44 -11.26 12.35 -20.76
CA PHE A 44 -10.94 13.28 -21.86
C PHE A 44 -12.11 14.16 -22.33
N GLU A 45 -13.35 13.82 -21.96
CA GLU A 45 -14.54 14.61 -22.27
C GLU A 45 -15.18 15.25 -21.02
N GLY A 46 -16.00 16.28 -21.24
CA GLY A 46 -16.77 16.94 -20.19
C GLY A 46 -15.94 17.66 -19.12
N LYS A 47 -14.64 17.89 -19.35
CA LYS A 47 -13.75 18.60 -18.42
C LYS A 47 -13.69 20.09 -18.76
N ALA A 48 -13.27 20.90 -17.78
CA ALA A 48 -13.11 22.35 -17.94
C ALA A 48 -12.18 22.72 -19.11
N TRP A 49 -11.20 21.87 -19.42
CA TRP A 49 -10.27 22.04 -20.53
C TRP A 49 -10.70 21.36 -21.85
N SER A 50 -11.81 20.60 -21.89
CA SER A 50 -12.18 19.79 -23.07
C SER A 50 -12.46 20.64 -24.32
N ASP A 51 -13.06 21.83 -24.19
CA ASP A 51 -13.25 22.77 -25.31
C ASP A 51 -11.92 23.32 -25.82
N GLN A 52 -10.99 23.63 -24.91
CA GLN A 52 -9.66 24.13 -25.24
C GLN A 52 -8.86 23.08 -26.04
N THR A 53 -8.91 21.79 -25.65
CA THR A 53 -8.21 20.74 -26.40
C THR A 53 -8.81 20.50 -27.79
N LYS A 54 -10.13 20.64 -27.96
CA LYS A 54 -10.78 20.59 -29.28
C LYS A 54 -10.31 21.72 -30.19
N ARG A 55 -10.25 22.96 -29.69
CA ARG A 55 -9.72 24.11 -30.45
C ARG A 55 -8.24 23.97 -30.83
N ILE A 56 -7.41 23.43 -29.93
CA ILE A 56 -5.99 23.15 -30.24
C ILE A 56 -5.89 22.12 -31.37
N TRP A 57 -6.72 21.07 -31.33
CA TRP A 57 -6.81 20.09 -32.41
C TRP A 57 -7.23 20.72 -33.75
N GLU A 58 -8.30 21.53 -33.77
CA GLU A 58 -8.75 22.21 -35.00
C GLU A 58 -7.65 23.10 -35.59
N SER A 59 -6.91 23.81 -34.73
CA SER A 59 -5.77 24.65 -35.14
C SER A 59 -4.64 23.80 -35.73
N TYR A 60 -4.36 22.64 -35.14
CA TYR A 60 -3.38 21.67 -35.64
C TYR A 60 -3.78 21.10 -37.00
N GLU A 61 -5.04 20.69 -37.15
CA GLU A 61 -5.58 20.11 -38.37
C GLU A 61 -5.56 21.12 -39.52
N ASN A 62 -5.97 22.36 -39.26
CA ASN A 62 -5.91 23.45 -40.24
C ASN A 62 -4.47 23.72 -40.68
N TYR A 63 -3.53 23.86 -39.73
CA TYR A 63 -2.12 24.08 -40.06
C TYR A 63 -1.55 22.94 -40.89
N LYS A 64 -1.84 21.68 -40.55
CA LYS A 64 -1.37 20.51 -41.31
C LYS A 64 -1.93 20.48 -42.73
N ASN A 65 -3.16 20.95 -42.94
CA ASN A 65 -3.82 20.98 -44.25
C ASN A 65 -3.39 22.17 -45.12
N GLU A 66 -3.14 23.34 -44.50
CA GLU A 66 -2.69 24.57 -45.17
C GLU A 66 -1.21 24.54 -45.52
N THR A 67 -0.39 23.92 -44.66
CA THR A 67 1.05 23.72 -44.91
C THR A 67 1.25 22.46 -45.76
N ASN A 68 2.25 22.41 -46.65
CA ASN A 68 2.56 21.17 -47.39
C ASN A 68 2.71 20.01 -46.39
N PRO A 69 1.91 18.91 -46.47
CA PRO A 69 1.91 17.83 -45.47
C PRO A 69 3.29 17.19 -45.22
N LYS A 70 4.22 17.38 -46.16
CA LYS A 70 5.63 16.98 -46.04
C LYS A 70 6.43 17.79 -44.99
N ASN A 71 5.95 18.95 -44.55
CA ASN A 71 6.63 19.84 -43.62
C ASN A 71 6.32 19.54 -42.14
N PHE A 72 5.24 18.80 -41.85
CA PHE A 72 4.87 18.38 -40.50
C PHE A 72 4.31 16.94 -40.48
N PRO A 73 5.11 15.92 -40.88
CA PRO A 73 4.62 14.55 -40.92
C PRO A 73 4.50 13.96 -39.51
N LEU A 74 3.33 13.39 -39.18
CA LEU A 74 3.18 12.48 -38.04
C LEU A 74 3.83 11.14 -38.41
N ASN A 75 5.15 11.05 -38.25
CA ASN A 75 5.88 9.81 -38.42
C ASN A 75 5.76 8.99 -37.13
N LEU A 76 5.09 7.84 -37.22
CA LEU A 76 4.79 6.98 -36.08
C LEU A 76 5.92 6.00 -35.73
N ALA A 77 7.05 6.05 -36.43
CA ALA A 77 8.30 5.50 -35.93
C ALA A 77 8.70 6.23 -34.63
N GLU A 78 9.41 5.55 -33.74
CA GLU A 78 9.73 6.09 -32.41
C GLU A 78 10.29 7.51 -32.50
N GLN A 79 11.45 7.71 -33.14
CA GLN A 79 12.05 9.04 -33.37
C GLN A 79 11.10 10.04 -34.05
N GLY A 80 10.22 9.58 -34.93
CA GLY A 80 9.23 10.44 -35.58
C GLY A 80 8.20 11.00 -34.61
N ILE A 81 7.77 10.22 -33.62
CA ILE A 81 6.88 10.68 -32.55
C ILE A 81 7.61 11.71 -31.68
N TRP A 82 8.90 11.51 -31.39
CA TRP A 82 9.70 12.50 -30.66
C TRP A 82 9.77 13.84 -31.39
N ASP A 83 10.11 13.80 -32.67
CA ASP A 83 10.24 14.99 -33.51
C ASP A 83 8.88 15.71 -33.63
N TRP A 84 7.79 14.93 -33.77
CA TRP A 84 6.43 15.45 -33.80
C TRP A 84 6.04 16.11 -32.47
N ILE A 85 6.28 15.48 -31.32
CA ILE A 85 5.97 16.05 -29.99
C ILE A 85 6.76 17.34 -29.77
N ALA A 86 8.06 17.34 -30.11
CA ALA A 86 8.91 18.53 -29.98
C ALA A 86 8.39 19.68 -30.85
N SER A 87 8.02 19.38 -32.09
CA SER A 87 7.51 20.38 -33.04
C SER A 87 6.10 20.86 -32.64
N PHE A 88 5.22 19.97 -32.18
CA PHE A 88 3.90 20.31 -31.67
C PHE A 88 4.00 21.18 -30.42
N ASN A 89 4.91 20.85 -29.51
CA ASN A 89 5.19 21.66 -28.33
C ASN A 89 5.67 23.06 -28.70
N ASN A 90 6.60 23.17 -29.65
CA ASN A 90 7.14 24.46 -30.06
C ASN A 90 6.15 25.32 -30.86
N LEU A 91 5.31 24.70 -31.69
CA LEU A 91 4.37 25.45 -32.55
C LEU A 91 3.05 25.77 -31.85
N PHE A 92 2.53 24.92 -30.98
CA PHE A 92 1.18 25.07 -30.40
C PHE A 92 1.22 25.28 -28.88
N LEU A 93 1.90 24.39 -28.13
CA LEU A 93 1.84 24.40 -26.66
C LEU A 93 2.65 25.56 -26.04
N SER A 94 3.77 25.95 -26.65
CA SER A 94 4.60 27.08 -26.23
C SER A 94 3.79 28.37 -26.19
N GLN A 95 2.85 28.53 -27.14
CA GLN A 95 1.96 29.67 -27.17
C GLN A 95 1.24 29.73 -25.82
N LEU A 96 0.70 28.62 -25.29
CA LEU A 96 -0.07 28.55 -24.04
C LEU A 96 0.69 28.95 -22.77
N LEU A 97 2.02 29.08 -22.84
CA LEU A 97 2.86 29.53 -21.71
C LEU A 97 3.00 31.06 -21.63
N GLU A 98 2.79 31.78 -22.74
CA GLU A 98 2.93 33.23 -22.81
C GLU A 98 1.56 33.94 -22.83
N VAL A 99 1.47 35.06 -22.10
CA VAL A 99 0.38 36.06 -22.17
C VAL A 99 0.41 36.67 -23.58
N PRO A 100 -0.74 36.81 -24.28
CA PRO A 100 -0.87 36.44 -25.69
C PRO A 100 0.24 37.03 -26.56
N SER A 101 1.06 36.16 -27.14
CA SER A 101 1.98 36.54 -28.20
C SER A 101 1.17 37.03 -29.41
N LEU A 102 1.50 38.22 -29.89
CA LEU A 102 0.97 38.76 -31.14
C LEU A 102 1.19 37.71 -32.25
N PRO A 103 0.22 37.49 -33.16
CA PRO A 103 0.38 36.54 -34.25
C PRO A 103 1.60 36.93 -35.08
N SER A 104 2.69 36.18 -34.91
CA SER A 104 3.83 36.20 -35.82
C SER A 104 3.46 35.32 -37.00
N GLY A 105 3.76 35.75 -38.23
CA GLY A 105 3.54 34.96 -39.44
C GLY A 105 4.31 33.63 -39.52
N GLN A 106 5.01 33.24 -38.44
CA GLN A 106 5.76 31.99 -38.29
C GLN A 106 5.03 30.92 -37.45
N PHE A 107 3.98 31.27 -36.71
CA PHE A 107 3.26 30.32 -35.83
C PHE A 107 1.81 30.07 -36.30
N PRO A 108 1.26 28.87 -36.10
CA PRO A 108 -0.14 28.59 -36.35
C PRO A 108 -1.05 29.46 -35.47
N THR A 109 -2.19 29.89 -36.00
CA THR A 109 -3.18 30.65 -35.23
C THR A 109 -3.86 29.72 -34.23
N LEU A 110 -3.76 30.04 -32.94
CA LEU A 110 -4.44 29.31 -31.87
C LEU A 110 -5.59 30.15 -31.30
N ILE A 111 -6.81 29.65 -31.39
CA ILE A 111 -7.99 30.33 -30.84
C ILE A 111 -7.96 30.23 -29.31
N ARG A 112 -7.94 31.38 -28.62
CA ARG A 112 -8.04 31.49 -27.16
C ARG A 112 -9.35 32.08 -26.68
N LYS A 113 -9.78 31.64 -25.50
CA LYS A 113 -10.88 32.23 -24.73
C LYS A 113 -10.36 32.72 -23.38
N GLU A 114 -11.05 33.68 -22.80
CA GLU A 114 -10.69 34.30 -21.51
C GLU A 114 -10.63 33.27 -20.36
N ASN A 115 -11.46 32.23 -20.43
CA ASN A 115 -11.54 31.17 -19.42
C ASN A 115 -10.62 29.96 -19.71
N ASP A 116 -9.67 30.08 -20.65
CA ASP A 116 -8.74 29.00 -20.96
C ASP A 116 -7.82 28.70 -19.78
N LEU A 117 -7.62 27.42 -19.50
CA LEU A 117 -6.79 26.98 -18.40
C LEU A 117 -5.31 27.11 -18.80
N PRO A 118 -4.44 27.56 -17.88
CA PRO A 118 -3.00 27.55 -18.11
C PRO A 118 -2.48 26.11 -18.14
N LEU A 119 -1.36 25.90 -18.81
CA LEU A 119 -0.63 24.63 -18.68
C LEU A 119 -0.21 24.44 -17.22
N ARG A 120 -0.34 23.21 -16.75
CA ARG A 120 0.05 22.74 -15.40
C ARG A 120 1.20 21.71 -15.47
N GLY A 121 1.39 21.11 -16.65
CA GLY A 121 2.49 20.21 -16.95
C GLY A 121 3.46 20.73 -18.02
N LYS A 122 4.67 20.18 -18.03
CA LYS A 122 5.68 20.37 -19.08
C LYS A 122 6.07 19.02 -19.65
N ILE A 123 6.15 18.93 -20.98
CA ILE A 123 6.67 17.75 -21.67
C ILE A 123 8.19 17.69 -21.48
N SER A 124 8.69 16.54 -21.03
CA SER A 124 10.11 16.21 -21.03
C SER A 124 10.33 14.96 -21.85
N LEU A 125 11.18 15.09 -22.86
CA LEU A 125 11.61 14.04 -23.77
C LEU A 125 13.05 13.68 -23.38
N SER A 126 13.33 12.45 -22.94
CA SER A 126 14.69 12.04 -22.58
C SER A 126 15.09 10.64 -23.07
N SER A 127 15.97 10.57 -24.07
CA SER A 127 16.54 9.32 -24.61
C SER A 127 17.64 8.71 -23.74
N ASN A 128 18.18 9.44 -22.76
CA ASN A 128 19.28 8.99 -21.91
C ASN A 128 19.13 9.55 -20.50
N ILE A 129 18.41 8.85 -19.63
CA ILE A 129 18.42 9.20 -18.21
C ILE A 129 19.58 8.49 -17.53
N ARG A 130 20.79 9.04 -17.65
CA ARG A 130 21.88 8.73 -16.72
C ARG A 130 21.39 9.17 -15.32
N GLY A 131 20.84 8.25 -14.54
CA GLY A 131 20.36 8.53 -13.18
C GLY A 131 19.14 7.72 -12.72
N PHE A 132 18.31 7.20 -13.64
CA PHE A 132 17.20 6.30 -13.26
C PHE A 132 17.59 4.84 -13.50
N PHE A 133 18.20 4.22 -12.50
CA PHE A 133 18.33 2.77 -12.46
C PHE A 133 16.97 2.16 -12.13
N VAL A 134 16.32 1.57 -13.12
CA VAL A 134 15.11 0.77 -12.93
C VAL A 134 15.50 -0.71 -13.05
N GLY A 135 16.09 -1.26 -11.98
CA GLY A 135 16.61 -2.63 -11.97
C GLY A 135 17.83 -2.84 -12.87
N GLN A 136 17.92 -4.01 -13.54
CA GLN A 136 19.03 -4.38 -14.45
C GLN A 136 18.93 -3.77 -15.86
N HIS A 137 17.88 -3.01 -16.16
CA HIS A 137 17.72 -2.38 -17.47
C HIS A 137 17.85 -0.87 -17.34
N GLN A 138 18.72 -0.30 -18.17
CA GLN A 138 18.77 1.13 -18.43
C GLN A 138 17.48 1.50 -19.17
N GLY A 139 16.41 1.77 -18.41
CA GLY A 139 15.08 2.01 -18.96
C GLY A 139 15.05 3.35 -19.69
N GLN A 140 14.91 3.31 -21.02
CA GLN A 140 14.59 4.48 -21.83
C GLN A 140 13.15 4.91 -21.51
N ILE A 141 12.97 6.04 -20.81
CA ILE A 141 11.64 6.60 -20.61
C ILE A 141 11.31 7.48 -21.80
N ASP A 142 10.29 7.11 -22.57
CA ASP A 142 10.09 7.71 -23.88
C ASP A 142 9.27 9.01 -23.86
N PHE A 143 8.34 9.14 -22.91
CA PHE A 143 7.54 10.36 -22.77
C PHE A 143 7.20 10.63 -21.30
N LEU A 144 7.37 11.88 -20.88
CA LEU A 144 7.11 12.32 -19.52
C LEU A 144 6.41 13.66 -19.50
N ILE A 145 5.41 13.78 -18.63
CA ILE A 145 4.87 15.08 -18.21
C ILE A 145 5.21 15.27 -16.74
N THR A 146 5.86 16.39 -16.43
CA THR A 146 6.22 16.82 -15.07
C THR A 146 5.51 18.13 -14.70
N SER A 147 5.38 18.42 -13.40
CA SER A 147 4.84 19.71 -12.93
C SER A 147 5.70 20.89 -13.38
N ILE A 148 5.07 22.03 -13.65
CA ILE A 148 5.78 23.30 -13.91
C ILE A 148 6.32 23.87 -12.59
N GLY A 149 7.65 24.04 -12.46
CA GLY A 149 8.33 24.52 -11.23
C GLY A 149 9.83 24.83 -11.49
N ARG A 150 10.57 25.29 -10.46
CA ARG A 150 12.01 25.66 -10.60
C ARG A 150 12.84 24.50 -11.13
N ASP A 151 13.62 24.78 -12.17
CA ASP A 151 14.35 23.80 -12.97
C ASP A 151 15.29 22.91 -12.13
N SER A 152 15.07 21.61 -12.21
CA SER A 152 16.13 20.63 -12.00
C SER A 152 16.51 20.06 -13.36
N ASN A 153 17.81 20.03 -13.66
CA ASN A 153 18.35 19.51 -14.93
C ASN A 153 18.04 18.01 -15.19
N PHE A 154 17.45 17.31 -14.21
CA PHE A 154 17.09 15.90 -14.32
C PHE A 154 15.63 15.67 -13.92
N PRO A 155 14.91 14.78 -14.63
CA PRO A 155 13.57 14.39 -14.22
C PRO A 155 13.63 13.73 -12.85
N ARG A 156 12.68 14.07 -11.97
CA ARG A 156 12.54 13.46 -10.63
C ARG A 156 11.15 12.82 -10.50
N TRP A 157 11.10 11.62 -9.94
CA TRP A 157 9.86 10.85 -9.75
C TRP A 157 8.81 11.59 -8.90
N ASP A 158 9.20 12.47 -7.97
CA ASP A 158 8.26 13.29 -7.16
C ASP A 158 7.56 14.40 -7.96
N LYS A 159 8.09 14.76 -9.13
CA LYS A 159 7.48 15.76 -10.03
C LYS A 159 6.73 15.14 -11.21
N MET A 160 6.76 13.82 -11.37
CA MET A 160 6.09 13.14 -12.48
C MET A 160 4.57 13.19 -12.35
N ARG A 161 3.90 13.44 -13.46
CA ARG A 161 2.43 13.49 -13.58
C ARG A 161 1.91 12.39 -14.50
N VAL A 162 2.48 12.23 -15.68
CA VAL A 162 2.06 11.20 -16.67
C VAL A 162 3.29 10.55 -17.29
N VAL A 163 3.21 9.25 -17.55
CA VAL A 163 4.28 8.45 -18.16
C VAL A 163 3.79 7.79 -19.45
N GLY A 164 4.58 7.89 -20.51
CA GLY A 164 4.30 7.24 -21.80
C GLY A 164 5.45 6.33 -22.23
N VAL A 165 5.12 5.20 -22.84
CA VAL A 165 6.08 4.26 -23.44
C VAL A 165 5.84 4.21 -24.95
N LEU A 166 6.88 4.46 -25.73
CA LEU A 166 6.79 4.51 -27.19
C LEU A 166 7.37 3.23 -27.80
N CYS A 167 6.72 2.74 -28.84
CA CYS A 167 7.21 1.61 -29.62
C CYS A 167 6.93 1.85 -31.10
N GLY A 168 8.00 2.10 -31.87
CA GLY A 168 7.91 2.25 -33.32
C GLY A 168 7.59 0.95 -34.08
N LYS A 169 7.14 -0.11 -33.39
CA LYS A 169 6.78 -1.41 -33.98
C LYS A 169 5.34 -1.77 -33.58
N PRO A 170 4.63 -2.56 -34.39
CA PRO A 170 3.28 -3.03 -34.06
C PRO A 170 3.22 -3.81 -32.74
N VAL A 171 2.04 -3.77 -32.12
CA VAL A 171 1.67 -4.29 -30.79
C VAL A 171 2.30 -5.64 -30.47
N GLY A 172 1.87 -6.73 -31.12
CA GLY A 172 2.37 -8.11 -30.94
C GLY A 172 2.76 -8.48 -29.49
N TYR A 173 3.84 -9.27 -29.34
CA TYR A 173 4.42 -9.60 -28.02
C TYR A 173 4.95 -8.37 -27.25
N ARG A 174 5.09 -7.22 -27.92
CA ARG A 174 5.64 -5.99 -27.33
C ARG A 174 4.65 -5.32 -26.39
N ARG A 175 3.34 -5.54 -26.56
CA ARG A 175 2.31 -5.01 -25.63
C ARG A 175 2.66 -5.35 -24.19
N LYS A 176 2.90 -6.64 -23.92
CA LYS A 176 3.31 -7.14 -22.60
C LYS A 176 4.55 -6.42 -22.09
N THR A 177 5.58 -6.38 -22.92
CA THR A 177 6.88 -5.80 -22.57
C THR A 177 6.77 -4.31 -22.24
N ARG A 178 6.02 -3.55 -23.04
CA ARG A 178 5.84 -2.10 -22.85
C ARG A 178 4.91 -1.79 -21.68
N PHE A 179 3.88 -2.59 -21.45
CA PHE A 179 3.04 -2.45 -20.26
C PHE A 179 3.82 -2.71 -18.96
N ILE A 180 4.68 -3.75 -18.93
CA ILE A 180 5.55 -4.00 -17.77
C ILE A 180 6.48 -2.80 -17.52
N GLN A 181 7.05 -2.25 -18.59
CA GLN A 181 7.89 -1.05 -18.50
C GLN A 181 7.10 0.12 -17.90
N LEU A 182 5.89 0.39 -18.39
CA LEU A 182 4.98 1.41 -17.87
C LEU A 182 4.66 1.19 -16.38
N ALA A 183 4.24 -0.03 -16.01
CA ALA A 183 3.92 -0.41 -14.64
C ALA A 183 5.13 -0.26 -13.69
N THR A 184 6.34 -0.47 -14.21
CA THR A 184 7.56 -0.25 -13.44
C THR A 184 7.79 1.23 -13.17
N TYR A 185 7.52 2.12 -14.14
CA TYR A 185 7.57 3.57 -13.92
C TYR A 185 6.52 4.03 -12.91
N VAL A 186 5.29 3.51 -13.01
CA VAL A 186 4.23 3.81 -12.04
C VAL A 186 4.65 3.40 -10.62
N ARG A 187 5.31 2.25 -10.46
CA ARG A 187 5.84 1.82 -9.15
C ARG A 187 6.82 2.84 -8.57
N GLU A 188 7.73 3.39 -9.38
CA GLU A 188 8.70 4.38 -8.91
C GLU A 188 8.02 5.73 -8.57
N ILE A 189 7.02 6.14 -9.35
CA ILE A 189 6.18 7.30 -9.02
C ILE A 189 5.51 7.10 -7.67
N PHE A 190 4.87 5.95 -7.46
CA PHE A 190 4.23 5.58 -6.20
C PHE A 190 5.17 5.46 -5.01
N ASN A 191 6.45 5.18 -5.22
CA ASN A 191 7.45 5.17 -4.16
C ASN A 191 7.81 6.59 -3.70
N GLN A 192 7.75 7.56 -4.61
CA GLN A 192 8.14 8.96 -4.39
C GLN A 192 6.93 9.88 -4.13
N GLN A 193 5.73 9.37 -4.43
CA GLN A 193 4.43 10.01 -4.22
C GLN A 193 3.50 8.99 -3.54
N PRO A 194 3.74 8.66 -2.26
CA PRO A 194 3.18 7.48 -1.62
C PRO A 194 1.66 7.53 -1.43
N VAL A 195 1.09 8.74 -1.26
CA VAL A 195 -0.35 9.00 -1.12
C VAL A 195 -1.07 9.23 -2.45
N ARG A 196 -0.37 9.10 -3.59
CA ARG A 196 -0.97 9.27 -4.90
C ARG A 196 -2.04 8.21 -5.15
N ARG A 197 -3.21 8.63 -5.63
CA ARG A 197 -4.39 7.80 -5.83
C ARG A 197 -4.24 6.90 -7.06
N PHE A 198 -3.86 7.49 -8.19
CA PHE A 198 -3.64 6.78 -9.44
C PHE A 198 -2.61 7.52 -10.32
N VAL A 199 -2.12 6.83 -11.34
CA VAL A 199 -1.22 7.39 -12.35
C VAL A 199 -1.80 7.13 -13.74
N HIS A 200 -1.91 8.19 -14.53
CA HIS A 200 -2.16 8.09 -15.96
C HIS A 200 -0.90 7.68 -16.70
N GLY A 201 -1.07 6.85 -17.72
CA GLY A 201 -0.03 6.57 -18.69
C GLY A 201 -0.58 6.08 -20.01
N PHE A 202 0.30 5.83 -20.97
CA PHE A 202 -0.09 5.31 -22.26
C PHE A 202 1.04 4.56 -22.96
N CYS A 203 0.67 3.68 -23.88
CA CYS A 203 1.60 2.98 -24.76
C CYS A 203 1.26 3.29 -26.22
N VAL A 204 2.24 3.68 -27.02
CA VAL A 204 2.08 3.88 -28.47
C VAL A 204 2.76 2.73 -29.22
N PHE A 205 2.04 2.12 -30.16
CA PHE A 205 2.52 1.02 -31.01
C PHE A 205 2.25 1.31 -32.48
N ASP A 206 3.26 1.76 -33.24
CA ASP A 206 3.08 2.17 -34.64
C ASP A 206 1.83 3.08 -34.79
N LYS A 207 0.70 2.56 -35.30
CA LYS A 207 -0.53 3.32 -35.60
C LYS A 207 -1.62 3.28 -34.54
N VAL A 208 -1.35 2.73 -33.37
CA VAL A 208 -2.34 2.65 -32.29
C VAL A 208 -1.77 3.17 -30.97
N ILE A 209 -2.66 3.74 -30.16
CA ILE A 209 -2.37 4.14 -28.78
C ILE A 209 -3.30 3.36 -27.84
N GLU A 210 -2.78 3.03 -26.67
CA GLU A 210 -3.54 2.43 -25.57
C GLU A 210 -3.31 3.30 -24.33
N PHE A 211 -4.37 3.89 -23.78
CA PHE A 211 -4.31 4.66 -22.54
C PHE A 211 -4.52 3.76 -21.34
N TRP A 212 -3.88 4.15 -20.24
CA TRP A 212 -3.80 3.38 -19.02
C TRP A 212 -4.03 4.28 -17.81
N LEU A 213 -4.75 3.77 -16.83
CA LEU A 213 -4.82 4.29 -15.48
C LEU A 213 -4.41 3.17 -14.53
N ILE A 214 -3.43 3.41 -13.69
CA ILE A 214 -2.92 2.41 -12.73
C ILE A 214 -3.03 2.98 -11.33
N ASP A 215 -3.74 2.27 -10.45
CA ASP A 215 -3.85 2.58 -9.02
C ASP A 215 -3.25 1.44 -8.17
N ARG A 216 -3.48 1.49 -6.85
CA ARG A 216 -2.99 0.44 -5.93
C ARG A 216 -3.81 -0.85 -5.96
N THR A 217 -4.98 -0.81 -6.60
CA THR A 217 -5.98 -1.88 -6.67
C THR A 217 -5.92 -2.66 -7.99
N GLY A 218 -5.49 -2.00 -9.08
CA GLY A 218 -5.37 -2.60 -10.41
C GLY A 218 -4.89 -1.65 -11.49
N ALA A 219 -5.00 -2.10 -12.75
CA ALA A 219 -4.67 -1.32 -13.94
C ALA A 219 -5.80 -1.40 -14.97
N TYR A 220 -6.09 -0.28 -15.63
CA TYR A 220 -7.28 -0.10 -16.45
C TYR A 220 -6.87 0.49 -17.79
N SER A 221 -7.32 -0.12 -18.89
CA SER A 221 -6.95 0.29 -20.25
C SER A 221 -8.16 0.73 -21.06
N SER A 222 -7.98 1.77 -21.88
CA SER A 222 -8.95 2.21 -22.88
C SER A 222 -9.20 1.17 -23.99
N GLY A 223 -8.33 0.17 -24.13
CA GLY A 223 -8.18 -0.58 -25.36
C GLY A 223 -7.43 0.21 -26.43
N PHE A 224 -7.23 -0.40 -27.60
CA PHE A 224 -6.49 0.21 -28.69
C PHE A 224 -7.33 1.21 -29.47
N ILE A 225 -6.79 2.42 -29.65
CA ILE A 225 -7.39 3.48 -30.47
C ILE A 225 -6.45 3.75 -31.65
N SER A 226 -7.00 3.83 -32.86
CA SER A 226 -6.20 4.05 -34.07
C SER A 226 -5.88 5.52 -34.27
N ILE A 227 -4.60 5.89 -34.13
CA ILE A 227 -4.12 7.26 -34.41
C ILE A 227 -4.26 7.58 -35.90
N LYS A 228 -4.12 6.60 -36.79
CA LYS A 228 -4.25 6.81 -38.23
C LYS A 228 -5.67 7.23 -38.63
N ASN A 229 -6.67 6.65 -37.99
CA ASN A 229 -8.07 6.94 -38.29
C ASN A 229 -8.57 8.19 -37.55
N ASP A 230 -7.97 8.48 -36.40
CA ASP A 230 -8.34 9.58 -35.54
C ASP A 230 -7.09 10.18 -34.85
N GLU A 231 -6.43 11.11 -35.54
CA GLU A 231 -5.25 11.80 -35.01
C GLU A 231 -5.59 12.74 -33.85
N GLN A 232 -6.87 13.14 -33.74
CA GLN A 232 -7.35 14.01 -32.67
C GLN A 232 -7.12 13.40 -31.31
N VAL A 233 -7.20 12.07 -31.20
CA VAL A 233 -6.95 11.32 -29.96
C VAL A 233 -5.57 11.63 -29.38
N LEU A 234 -4.52 11.63 -30.21
CA LEU A 234 -3.15 11.89 -29.75
C LEU A 234 -2.98 13.34 -29.31
N VAL A 235 -3.43 14.28 -30.13
CA VAL A 235 -3.32 15.73 -29.86
C VAL A 235 -4.08 16.10 -28.61
N ARG A 236 -5.34 15.67 -28.50
CA ARG A 236 -6.19 15.99 -27.35
C ARG A 236 -5.67 15.34 -26.09
N ALA A 237 -5.26 14.08 -26.12
CA ALA A 237 -4.76 13.43 -24.91
C ALA A 237 -3.51 14.11 -24.34
N ILE A 238 -2.55 14.49 -25.19
CA ILE A 238 -1.35 15.22 -24.73
C ILE A 238 -1.74 16.57 -24.15
N CYS A 239 -2.61 17.33 -24.82
CA CYS A 239 -3.06 18.63 -24.31
C CYS A 239 -3.81 18.48 -22.98
N SER A 240 -4.68 17.48 -22.87
CA SER A 240 -5.41 17.13 -21.65
C SER A 240 -4.47 16.89 -20.49
N TYR A 241 -3.48 16.01 -20.64
CA TYR A 241 -2.54 15.71 -19.57
C TYR A 241 -1.71 16.92 -19.12
N LEU A 242 -1.49 17.91 -19.99
CA LEU A 242 -0.82 19.15 -19.63
C LEU A 242 -1.73 20.16 -18.93
N LEU A 243 -3.05 20.04 -19.08
CA LEU A 243 -4.07 20.94 -18.52
C LEU A 243 -4.75 20.40 -17.26
N MET A 244 -4.71 19.08 -17.04
CA MET A 244 -5.32 18.41 -15.89
C MET A 244 -4.85 19.01 -14.55
N SER A 245 -5.76 19.16 -13.58
CA SER A 245 -5.42 19.51 -12.20
C SER A 245 -4.57 18.45 -11.51
N ASP A 246 -3.97 18.82 -10.38
CA ASP A 246 -3.28 17.85 -9.52
C ASP A 246 -4.24 16.71 -9.10
N GLU A 247 -5.52 16.99 -8.82
CA GLU A 247 -6.51 15.93 -8.56
C GLU A 247 -6.78 15.06 -9.79
N GLU A 248 -6.97 15.65 -10.97
CA GLU A 248 -7.30 14.93 -12.20
C GLU A 248 -6.16 13.99 -12.68
N VAL A 249 -4.91 14.33 -12.36
CA VAL A 249 -3.75 13.43 -12.58
C VAL A 249 -3.52 12.44 -11.43
N GLY A 250 -4.36 12.46 -10.40
CA GLY A 250 -4.41 11.48 -9.33
C GLY A 250 -3.59 11.82 -8.08
N LEU A 251 -3.11 13.05 -7.91
CA LEU A 251 -2.46 13.47 -6.67
C LEU A 251 -3.47 13.67 -5.55
N ASP A 252 -3.01 13.44 -4.32
CA ASP A 252 -3.71 13.85 -3.11
C ASP A 252 -3.37 15.31 -2.82
N THR A 253 -4.38 16.18 -2.83
CA THR A 253 -4.25 17.64 -2.58
C THR A 253 -4.58 18.02 -1.13
N THR A 254 -4.84 17.04 -0.27
CA THR A 254 -5.17 17.26 1.14
C THR A 254 -3.95 17.57 2.02
N ILE A 255 -2.75 17.25 1.56
CA ILE A 255 -1.49 17.69 2.17
C ILE A 255 -1.09 19.02 1.54
N ARG A 256 -1.21 20.10 2.31
CA ARG A 256 -0.87 21.46 1.87
C ARG A 256 0.52 21.85 2.36
N GLU A 257 1.20 22.67 1.60
CA GLU A 257 2.48 23.26 2.02
C GLU A 257 2.20 24.65 2.59
N VAL A 258 2.39 24.82 3.90
CA VAL A 258 2.21 26.09 4.63
C VAL A 258 3.58 26.48 5.19
N ASP A 259 4.11 27.63 4.75
CA ASP A 259 5.45 28.10 5.13
C ASP A 259 6.59 27.08 4.91
N GLY A 260 6.45 26.22 3.88
CA GLY A 260 7.40 25.16 3.57
C GLY A 260 7.27 23.90 4.42
N GLN A 261 6.24 23.81 5.28
CA GLN A 261 5.93 22.63 6.07
C GLN A 261 4.67 21.94 5.54
N PRO A 262 4.66 20.59 5.44
CA PRO A 262 3.48 19.85 5.03
C PRO A 262 2.47 19.77 6.17
N MET A 263 1.25 20.18 5.87
CA MET A 263 0.13 20.25 6.80
C MET A 263 -1.07 19.49 6.25
N ILE A 264 -1.70 18.70 7.12
CA ILE A 264 -2.93 17.98 6.83
C ILE A 264 -4.09 18.68 7.49
N THR A 265 -5.16 18.93 6.74
CA THR A 265 -6.46 19.35 7.27
C THR A 265 -7.42 18.16 7.21
N ILE A 266 -7.99 17.75 8.34
CA ILE A 266 -8.95 16.63 8.45
C ILE A 266 -10.17 17.06 9.27
N ASP A 267 -11.36 16.55 8.93
CA ASP A 267 -12.57 16.80 9.72
C ASP A 267 -12.48 16.14 11.11
N ASP A 268 -12.83 16.89 12.15
CA ASP A 268 -12.78 16.46 13.56
C ASP A 268 -14.03 15.67 13.99
N GLY A 269 -14.92 15.34 13.03
CA GLY A 269 -16.19 14.66 13.29
C GLY A 269 -17.31 15.57 13.80
N GLU A 270 -17.02 16.79 14.24
CA GLU A 270 -18.02 17.83 14.51
C GLU A 270 -18.29 18.68 13.25
N PRO A 271 -19.57 18.99 12.93
CA PRO A 271 -19.91 19.76 11.73
C PRO A 271 -19.19 21.11 11.67
N GLY A 272 -18.33 21.29 10.66
CA GLY A 272 -17.60 22.53 10.43
C GLY A 272 -16.31 22.69 11.26
N GLN A 273 -15.91 21.68 12.04
CA GLN A 273 -14.64 21.69 12.76
C GLN A 273 -13.60 20.83 12.04
N THR A 274 -12.49 21.46 11.67
CA THR A 274 -11.33 20.81 11.07
C THR A 274 -10.14 20.87 12.02
N ARG A 275 -9.31 19.83 11.98
CA ARG A 275 -8.03 19.74 12.67
C ARG A 275 -6.89 19.90 11.68
N GLU A 276 -5.92 20.72 12.03
CA GLU A 276 -4.66 20.85 11.29
C GLU A 276 -3.57 20.05 12.00
N ILE A 277 -2.82 19.27 11.23
CA ILE A 277 -1.72 18.43 11.71
C ILE A 277 -0.51 18.68 10.84
N GLU A 278 0.52 19.28 11.43
CA GLU A 278 1.84 19.39 10.82
C GLU A 278 2.52 18.02 10.86
N ILE A 279 2.99 17.53 9.71
CA ILE A 279 3.61 16.22 9.58
C ILE A 279 5.09 16.32 9.21
N ASN A 280 5.86 15.31 9.57
CA ASN A 280 7.20 15.15 9.01
C ASN A 280 7.06 14.83 7.50
N PRO A 281 7.78 15.51 6.59
CA PRO A 281 7.64 15.31 5.14
C PRO A 281 8.05 13.90 4.67
N LYS A 282 8.93 13.24 5.43
CA LYS A 282 9.37 11.87 5.15
C LYS A 282 8.45 10.88 5.87
N PRO A 283 7.72 10.01 5.14
CA PRO A 283 6.89 8.99 5.77
C PRO A 283 7.75 7.97 6.51
N ILE A 284 7.25 7.47 7.65
CA ILE A 284 7.87 6.36 8.40
C ILE A 284 7.65 5.05 7.64
N ILE A 285 6.47 4.91 7.02
CA ILE A 285 6.06 3.71 6.29
C ILE A 285 5.64 4.13 4.89
N ARG A 286 6.15 3.41 3.87
CA ARG A 286 5.78 3.59 2.47
C ARG A 286 5.66 2.24 1.77
N PRO A 287 4.72 2.09 0.83
CA PRO A 287 4.54 0.83 0.11
C PRO A 287 5.60 0.64 -0.99
N GLU A 288 6.29 -0.51 -0.99
CA GLU A 288 7.24 -0.87 -2.06
C GLU A 288 6.57 -1.52 -3.27
N LYS A 289 5.39 -2.11 -3.07
CA LYS A 289 4.68 -2.90 -4.07
C LYS A 289 3.75 -2.00 -4.89
N LEU A 290 3.68 -2.27 -6.20
CA LEU A 290 2.76 -1.57 -7.13
C LEU A 290 1.30 -1.75 -6.68
N ILE A 291 0.84 -3.00 -6.63
CA ILE A 291 -0.47 -3.40 -6.11
C ILE A 291 -0.32 -3.85 -4.66
N SER A 292 -1.00 -3.16 -3.74
CA SER A 292 -0.98 -3.42 -2.28
C SER A 292 -2.05 -2.57 -1.56
N CYS A 293 -2.17 -2.73 -0.25
CA CYS A 293 -2.97 -1.81 0.58
C CYS A 293 -2.40 -0.38 0.64
N GLY A 294 -1.29 -0.08 -0.05
CA GLY A 294 -0.76 1.29 -0.18
C GLY A 294 -0.40 1.97 1.14
N THR A 295 -0.19 1.21 2.22
CA THR A 295 -0.07 1.75 3.57
C THR A 295 1.07 2.76 3.67
N THR A 296 0.71 4.01 3.94
CA THR A 296 1.65 5.12 4.11
C THR A 296 1.41 5.76 5.45
N CYS A 297 2.44 5.91 6.28
CA CYS A 297 2.29 6.51 7.60
C CYS A 297 3.23 7.70 7.79
N TYR A 298 2.66 8.81 8.24
CA TYR A 298 3.39 10.01 8.63
C TYR A 298 3.33 10.21 10.14
N ARG A 299 4.40 10.78 10.68
CA ARG A 299 4.48 11.20 12.08
C ARG A 299 4.16 12.69 12.18
N SER A 300 3.33 13.11 13.12
CA SER A 300 3.20 14.54 13.41
C SER A 300 4.51 15.14 13.94
N VAL A 301 4.74 16.42 13.70
CA VAL A 301 5.95 17.11 14.19
C VAL A 301 6.00 17.16 15.72
N ASP A 302 4.84 17.31 16.37
CA ASP A 302 4.71 17.32 17.83
C ASP A 302 4.76 15.91 18.47
N GLU A 303 4.98 14.86 17.66
CA GLU A 303 5.07 13.46 18.07
C GLU A 303 3.85 12.94 18.86
N LYS A 304 2.67 13.53 18.65
CA LYS A 304 1.43 13.05 19.27
C LYS A 304 0.64 12.09 18.40
N PHE A 305 0.74 12.21 17.07
CA PHE A 305 -0.13 11.51 16.13
C PHE A 305 0.64 10.69 15.11
N LEU A 306 0.03 9.57 14.72
CA LEU A 306 0.36 8.82 13.51
C LEU A 306 -0.76 9.05 12.49
N VAL A 307 -0.43 9.53 11.30
CA VAL A 307 -1.39 9.65 10.19
C VAL A 307 -1.18 8.48 9.24
N LYS A 308 -2.12 7.53 9.22
CA LYS A 308 -2.10 6.33 8.38
C LYS A 308 -3.02 6.53 7.17
N TYR A 309 -2.48 6.31 5.99
CA TYR A 309 -3.21 6.18 4.74
C TYR A 309 -3.23 4.72 4.34
N SER A 310 -4.37 4.17 3.92
CA SER A 310 -4.46 2.79 3.43
C SER A 310 -5.60 2.61 2.44
N TRP A 311 -5.38 1.72 1.48
CA TRP A 311 -6.41 1.18 0.60
C TRP A 311 -6.95 -0.11 1.20
N HIS A 312 -8.27 -0.22 1.27
CA HIS A 312 -8.94 -1.44 1.70
C HIS A 312 -10.12 -1.76 0.80
N ARG A 313 -10.37 -3.06 0.64
CA ARG A 313 -11.59 -3.56 0.03
C ARG A 313 -12.76 -3.27 0.98
N VAL A 314 -13.84 -2.72 0.46
CA VAL A 314 -15.10 -2.49 1.18
C VAL A 314 -15.81 -3.82 1.31
N HIS A 315 -15.42 -4.60 2.31
CA HIS A 315 -16.07 -5.86 2.66
C HIS A 315 -16.08 -6.05 4.18
N GLY A 316 -17.27 -5.99 4.77
CA GLY A 316 -17.45 -5.94 6.23
C GLY A 316 -16.87 -4.65 6.84
N LYS A 317 -16.55 -4.69 8.14
CA LYS A 317 -16.09 -3.54 8.93
C LYS A 317 -14.64 -3.19 8.59
N SER A 318 -14.34 -1.94 8.24
CA SER A 318 -12.97 -1.47 8.03
C SER A 318 -12.16 -1.43 9.34
N GLU A 319 -10.84 -1.23 9.26
CA GLU A 319 -10.01 -0.95 10.44
C GLU A 319 -10.55 0.27 11.21
N ILE A 320 -10.96 1.31 10.49
CA ILE A 320 -11.55 2.53 11.07
C ILE A 320 -12.82 2.20 11.86
N ASP A 321 -13.69 1.34 11.33
CA ASP A 321 -14.92 0.93 12.02
C ASP A 321 -14.60 0.15 13.30
N LEU A 322 -13.62 -0.76 13.24
CA LEU A 322 -13.19 -1.53 14.40
C LEU A 322 -12.50 -0.65 15.44
N LEU A 323 -11.74 0.35 15.03
CA LEU A 323 -11.14 1.34 15.94
C LEU A 323 -12.21 2.24 16.59
N LYS A 324 -13.27 2.61 15.86
CA LYS A 324 -14.44 3.32 16.43
C LYS A 324 -15.14 2.47 17.51
N GLU A 325 -15.27 1.17 17.29
CA GLU A 325 -15.86 0.26 18.28
C GLU A 325 -14.95 0.01 19.50
N ALA A 326 -13.64 0.03 19.27
CA ALA A 326 -12.59 -0.11 20.27
C ALA A 326 -12.29 1.20 21.02
N LEU A 327 -12.98 2.31 20.73
CA LEU A 327 -12.81 3.57 21.46
C LEU A 327 -12.90 3.33 22.97
N GLN A 328 -11.97 3.94 23.71
CA GLN A 328 -11.83 3.85 25.18
C GLN A 328 -11.36 2.47 25.71
N VAL A 329 -11.00 1.53 24.84
CA VAL A 329 -10.31 0.32 25.29
C VAL A 329 -8.87 0.65 25.63
N ARG A 330 -8.55 0.67 26.93
CA ARG A 330 -7.19 0.90 27.42
C ARG A 330 -6.23 -0.16 26.87
N GLY A 331 -5.02 0.25 26.49
CA GLY A 331 -4.05 -0.65 25.86
C GLY A 331 -4.31 -0.93 24.37
N VAL A 332 -5.21 -0.18 23.73
CA VAL A 332 -5.44 -0.16 22.27
C VAL A 332 -5.32 1.27 21.79
N ILE A 333 -4.73 1.48 20.61
CA ILE A 333 -4.59 2.81 20.02
C ILE A 333 -5.95 3.46 19.75
N ASN A 334 -6.05 4.78 19.97
CA ASN A 334 -7.27 5.53 19.74
C ASN A 334 -7.30 6.12 18.33
N LEU A 335 -8.46 6.05 17.69
CA LEU A 335 -8.77 6.82 16.49
C LEU A 335 -9.20 8.23 16.88
N VAL A 336 -8.48 9.24 16.40
CA VAL A 336 -8.76 10.66 16.66
C VAL A 336 -9.67 11.23 15.57
N ALA A 337 -9.33 10.96 14.31
CA ALA A 337 -10.09 11.42 13.15
C ALA A 337 -9.91 10.44 12.00
N SER A 338 -10.88 10.39 11.09
CA SER A 338 -10.82 9.52 9.91
C SER A 338 -11.62 10.10 8.75
N GLU A 339 -11.18 9.85 7.53
CA GLU A 339 -11.87 10.25 6.32
C GLU A 339 -11.65 9.24 5.19
N ILE A 340 -12.56 9.23 4.22
CA ILE A 340 -12.40 8.52 2.95
C ILE A 340 -11.93 9.55 1.92
N ILE A 341 -10.71 9.40 1.40
CA ILE A 341 -10.11 10.36 0.46
C ILE A 341 -10.29 9.98 -1.00
N HIS A 342 -10.65 8.72 -1.24
CA HIS A 342 -10.89 8.21 -2.57
C HIS A 342 -11.66 6.91 -2.52
N LYS A 343 -12.61 6.75 -3.43
CA LYS A 343 -13.26 5.48 -3.74
C LYS A 343 -12.92 5.10 -5.16
N ARG A 344 -12.82 3.80 -5.42
CA ARG A 344 -12.65 3.32 -6.80
C ARG A 344 -13.85 3.72 -7.67
N SER A 345 -15.05 3.72 -7.08
CA SER A 345 -16.28 4.22 -7.70
C SER A 345 -16.23 5.71 -8.07
N ASP A 346 -15.38 6.52 -7.43
CA ASP A 346 -15.16 7.92 -7.84
C ASP A 346 -14.47 8.00 -9.21
N VAL A 347 -13.74 6.95 -9.61
CA VAL A 347 -13.06 6.87 -10.91
C VAL A 347 -13.92 6.12 -11.91
N TRP A 348 -14.55 5.02 -11.47
CA TRP A 348 -15.27 4.10 -12.33
C TRP A 348 -16.69 3.85 -11.82
N GLU A 349 -17.69 4.30 -12.56
CA GLU A 349 -19.10 4.18 -12.13
C GLU A 349 -19.63 2.73 -12.22
N ASP A 350 -19.14 1.93 -13.17
CA ASP A 350 -19.47 0.51 -13.26
C ASP A 350 -18.39 -0.28 -14.00
N LEU A 351 -17.50 -0.93 -13.24
CA LEU A 351 -16.56 -1.90 -13.82
C LEU A 351 -17.15 -3.31 -13.89
N SER A 352 -18.32 -3.58 -13.28
CA SER A 352 -18.85 -4.93 -13.14
C SER A 352 -19.20 -5.57 -14.49
N ALA A 353 -19.50 -4.74 -15.50
CA ALA A 353 -19.67 -5.16 -16.89
C ALA A 353 -18.34 -5.57 -17.58
N PHE A 354 -17.19 -5.30 -16.97
CA PHE A 354 -15.87 -5.58 -17.54
C PHE A 354 -15.22 -6.76 -16.84
N ILE A 355 -15.04 -7.84 -17.60
CA ILE A 355 -14.33 -9.03 -17.13
C ILE A 355 -12.84 -8.67 -17.01
N PRO A 356 -12.19 -8.84 -15.83
CA PRO A 356 -10.74 -8.85 -15.74
C PRO A 356 -10.24 -9.95 -16.68
N LYS A 357 -9.66 -9.55 -17.82
CA LYS A 357 -9.13 -10.54 -18.77
C LYS A 357 -7.84 -11.08 -18.18
N GLU A 358 -7.58 -12.38 -18.24
CA GLU A 358 -6.34 -13.02 -17.74
C GLU A 358 -5.04 -12.64 -18.53
N TRP A 359 -5.11 -11.60 -19.36
CA TRP A 359 -4.07 -10.92 -20.15
C TRP A 359 -3.34 -11.68 -21.29
N LEU A 360 -3.44 -11.05 -22.47
CA LEU A 360 -2.65 -11.14 -23.73
C LEU A 360 -3.06 -12.07 -24.88
N GLN A 361 -4.16 -12.82 -24.81
CA GLN A 361 -4.63 -13.64 -25.95
C GLN A 361 -5.43 -12.88 -27.02
N MET A 362 -5.09 -11.63 -27.33
CA MET A 362 -5.49 -11.05 -28.63
C MET A 362 -4.47 -11.47 -29.69
N GLU A 363 -4.28 -12.77 -29.89
CA GLU A 363 -3.52 -13.27 -31.05
C GLU A 363 -4.41 -13.67 -32.22
N HIS A 364 -5.72 -13.88 -32.04
CA HIS A 364 -6.57 -14.36 -33.13
C HIS A 364 -8.03 -13.87 -33.06
N GLU A 365 -8.27 -12.58 -33.30
CA GLU A 365 -9.59 -12.16 -33.80
C GLU A 365 -9.43 -11.29 -35.05
N LYS A 366 -9.17 -11.99 -36.15
CA LYS A 366 -9.75 -11.64 -37.44
C LYS A 366 -10.50 -12.85 -37.95
N THR A 367 -11.71 -12.58 -38.43
CA THR A 367 -12.61 -13.43 -39.24
C THR A 367 -13.34 -14.58 -38.53
N SER A 368 -14.47 -14.26 -37.89
CA SER A 368 -15.74 -14.95 -38.12
C SER A 368 -16.91 -14.11 -37.60
N LYS A 369 -17.86 -13.82 -38.49
CA LYS A 369 -19.26 -13.55 -38.10
C LYS A 369 -19.84 -14.87 -37.58
N ASP A 370 -20.81 -14.76 -36.68
CA ASP A 370 -21.57 -15.82 -36.00
C ASP A 370 -20.85 -16.60 -34.90
N SER A 371 -21.21 -16.29 -33.65
CA SER A 371 -21.88 -17.25 -32.75
C SER A 371 -22.24 -16.58 -31.41
N GLY A 372 -23.53 -16.61 -31.07
CA GLY A 372 -24.10 -16.71 -29.72
C GLY A 372 -23.58 -15.78 -28.61
N GLU A 373 -24.44 -14.87 -28.18
CA GLU A 373 -24.44 -14.38 -26.79
C GLU A 373 -24.65 -15.59 -25.85
N GLU A 374 -23.55 -16.18 -25.35
CA GLU A 374 -23.62 -16.98 -24.13
C GLU A 374 -23.67 -16.00 -22.95
N GLU A 375 -24.90 -15.74 -22.47
CA GLU A 375 -25.12 -15.26 -21.10
C GLU A 375 -24.45 -16.26 -20.16
N THR A 376 -23.31 -15.84 -19.59
CA THR A 376 -22.62 -16.58 -18.54
C THR A 376 -22.95 -15.92 -17.21
N ASP A 377 -23.94 -16.49 -16.54
CA ASP A 377 -24.24 -16.26 -15.13
C ASP A 377 -23.00 -16.55 -14.28
N GLY A 378 -22.55 -15.59 -13.47
CA GLY A 378 -21.80 -15.91 -12.24
C GLY A 378 -20.46 -15.22 -11.95
N TYR A 379 -20.14 -14.05 -12.51
CA TYR A 379 -19.08 -13.21 -11.93
C TYR A 379 -19.70 -12.14 -11.03
N GLY A 380 -19.47 -12.25 -9.71
CA GLY A 380 -19.98 -11.29 -8.73
C GLY A 380 -19.48 -9.86 -8.98
N ALA A 381 -20.25 -8.88 -8.51
CA ALA A 381 -19.90 -7.46 -8.58
C ALA A 381 -18.44 -7.23 -8.13
N LEU A 382 -17.68 -6.43 -8.90
CA LEU A 382 -16.29 -6.14 -8.57
C LEU A 382 -16.17 -5.44 -7.23
N ASP A 383 -15.26 -5.95 -6.41
CA ASP A 383 -14.93 -5.47 -5.06
C ASP A 383 -14.69 -3.98 -4.97
N GLU A 384 -15.54 -3.23 -4.27
CA GLU A 384 -15.27 -1.80 -4.06
C GLU A 384 -14.01 -1.60 -3.20
N TYR A 385 -13.21 -0.58 -3.52
CA TYR A 385 -12.01 -0.21 -2.77
C TYR A 385 -12.09 1.25 -2.35
N GLU A 386 -11.70 1.51 -1.11
CA GLU A 386 -11.60 2.85 -0.55
C GLU A 386 -10.18 3.10 -0.06
N MET A 387 -9.67 4.29 -0.35
CA MET A 387 -8.49 4.84 0.30
C MET A 387 -8.96 5.70 1.46
N THR A 388 -8.50 5.38 2.66
CA THR A 388 -8.83 6.11 3.88
C THR A 388 -7.59 6.74 4.50
N ARG A 389 -7.84 7.80 5.27
CA ARG A 389 -6.86 8.44 6.14
C ARG A 389 -7.36 8.37 7.57
N ALA A 390 -6.53 7.87 8.47
CA ALA A 390 -6.79 7.75 9.90
C ALA A 390 -5.71 8.48 10.69
N VAL A 391 -6.12 9.30 11.65
CA VAL A 391 -5.25 9.95 12.63
C VAL A 391 -5.35 9.16 13.93
N LEU A 392 -4.23 8.60 14.37
CA LEU A 392 -4.15 7.69 15.50
C LEU A 392 -3.32 8.32 16.63
N SER A 393 -3.72 8.07 17.88
CA SER A 393 -3.05 8.59 19.08
C SER A 393 -3.04 7.56 20.22
N PRO A 394 -1.98 7.52 21.04
CA PRO A 394 -0.74 8.27 20.90
C PRO A 394 0.18 7.70 19.82
N TYR A 395 1.08 8.53 19.30
CA TYR A 395 2.24 8.03 18.58
C TYR A 395 3.14 7.24 19.54
N GLY A 396 3.63 6.08 19.09
CA GLY A 396 4.47 5.19 19.88
C GLY A 396 5.64 4.64 19.08
N ARG A 397 6.62 4.10 19.81
CA ARG A 397 7.83 3.47 19.25
C ARG A 397 7.70 1.94 19.21
N PRO A 398 8.39 1.24 18.31
CA PRO A 398 8.24 -0.21 18.16
C PRO A 398 8.71 -0.99 19.39
N LEU A 399 8.13 -2.19 19.61
CA LEU A 399 8.44 -3.06 20.75
C LEU A 399 9.93 -3.41 20.87
N ASN A 400 10.60 -3.63 19.74
CA ASN A 400 12.03 -3.98 19.69
C ASN A 400 12.97 -2.87 20.21
N SER A 401 12.46 -1.64 20.37
CA SER A 401 13.23 -0.53 20.95
C SER A 401 13.20 -0.53 22.49
N CYS A 402 12.53 -1.48 23.14
CA CYS A 402 12.51 -1.59 24.60
C CYS A 402 13.94 -1.70 25.16
N LYS A 403 14.17 -1.15 26.36
CA LYS A 403 15.51 -0.98 26.95
C LYS A 403 15.77 -1.79 28.21
N SER A 404 14.78 -2.55 28.69
CA SER A 404 14.92 -3.36 29.90
C SER A 404 13.89 -4.48 29.98
N VAL A 405 14.21 -5.50 30.79
CA VAL A 405 13.30 -6.64 31.03
C VAL A 405 11.98 -6.15 31.63
N LEU A 406 12.05 -5.27 32.64
CA LEU A 406 10.86 -4.71 33.27
C LEU A 406 9.97 -3.98 32.27
N GLN A 407 10.59 -3.16 31.40
CA GLN A 407 9.85 -2.45 30.37
C GLN A 407 9.16 -3.42 29.41
N PHE A 408 9.87 -4.41 28.88
CA PHE A 408 9.32 -5.43 27.98
C PHE A 408 8.12 -6.16 28.61
N LEU A 409 8.27 -6.66 29.85
CA LEU A 409 7.19 -7.39 30.54
C LEU A 409 5.96 -6.52 30.78
N ILE A 410 6.13 -5.24 31.12
CA ILE A 410 5.01 -4.31 31.30
C ILE A 410 4.30 -4.04 29.98
N ILE A 411 5.04 -3.82 28.89
CA ILE A 411 4.46 -3.56 27.57
C ILE A 411 3.60 -4.74 27.11
N ILE A 412 4.12 -5.97 27.19
CA ILE A 412 3.38 -7.17 26.79
C ILE A 412 2.14 -7.37 27.66
N ARG A 413 2.26 -7.17 28.99
CA ARG A 413 1.11 -7.24 29.90
C ARG A 413 0.03 -6.22 29.55
N ASP A 414 0.40 -4.98 29.28
CA ASP A 414 -0.55 -3.90 28.99
C ASP A 414 -1.25 -4.14 27.64
N ALA A 415 -0.51 -4.57 26.61
CA ALA A 415 -1.07 -4.98 25.32
C ALA A 415 -2.04 -6.17 25.47
N LEU A 416 -1.72 -7.16 26.33
CA LEU A 416 -2.62 -8.27 26.65
C LEU A 416 -3.91 -7.80 27.34
N MET A 417 -3.82 -6.80 28.21
CA MET A 417 -5.00 -6.17 28.82
C MET A 417 -5.86 -5.45 27.76
N GLY A 418 -5.23 -4.77 26.81
CA GLY A 418 -5.89 -4.18 25.64
C GLY A 418 -6.60 -5.22 24.78
N HIS A 419 -5.94 -6.35 24.51
CA HIS A 419 -6.54 -7.48 23.79
C HIS A 419 -7.78 -8.03 24.51
N ARG A 420 -7.72 -8.20 25.83
CA ARG A 420 -8.90 -8.58 26.62
C ARG A 420 -10.04 -7.58 26.47
N GLY A 421 -9.73 -6.29 26.41
CA GLY A 421 -10.70 -5.23 26.16
C GLY A 421 -11.34 -5.32 24.76
N LEU A 422 -10.54 -5.59 23.72
CA LEU A 422 -11.05 -5.89 22.37
C LEU A 422 -11.97 -7.11 22.37
N PHE A 423 -11.57 -8.19 23.04
CA PHE A 423 -12.37 -9.40 23.14
C PHE A 423 -13.72 -9.14 23.82
N ASN A 424 -13.76 -8.31 24.86
CA ASN A 424 -15.00 -7.88 25.52
C ASN A 424 -15.90 -7.07 24.58
N LYS A 425 -15.31 -6.32 23.65
CA LYS A 425 -15.99 -5.62 22.55
C LYS A 425 -16.33 -6.54 21.36
N LYS A 426 -16.11 -7.85 21.49
CA LYS A 426 -16.32 -8.84 20.43
C LYS A 426 -15.43 -8.61 19.21
N ILE A 427 -14.20 -8.19 19.44
CA ILE A 427 -13.16 -8.00 18.43
C ILE A 427 -11.98 -8.94 18.74
N ILE A 428 -11.57 -9.73 17.75
CA ILE A 428 -10.37 -10.59 17.78
C ILE A 428 -9.33 -9.95 16.87
N HIS A 429 -8.09 -9.78 17.35
CA HIS A 429 -7.06 -9.07 16.61
C HIS A 429 -6.57 -9.85 15.39
N SER A 430 -6.36 -11.17 15.55
CA SER A 430 -5.92 -12.11 14.51
C SER A 430 -4.55 -11.85 13.86
N ASP A 431 -3.77 -10.87 14.32
CA ASP A 431 -2.41 -10.60 13.82
C ASP A 431 -1.53 -9.99 14.92
N ILE A 432 -1.60 -10.57 16.12
CA ILE A 432 -0.71 -10.20 17.22
C ILE A 432 0.73 -10.53 16.80
N SER A 433 1.59 -9.51 16.80
CA SER A 433 3.00 -9.59 16.43
C SER A 433 3.80 -8.51 17.15
N GLU A 434 5.13 -8.60 17.12
CA GLU A 434 5.99 -7.56 17.70
C GLU A 434 5.85 -6.20 16.98
N ASP A 435 5.46 -6.22 15.70
CA ASP A 435 5.24 -5.03 14.87
C ASP A 435 3.92 -4.32 15.19
N ASN A 436 2.95 -5.05 15.76
CA ASN A 436 1.62 -4.54 16.11
C ASN A 436 1.48 -4.19 17.61
N ILE A 437 2.60 -4.11 18.32
CA ILE A 437 2.67 -3.66 19.72
C ILE A 437 3.62 -2.46 19.79
N ILE A 438 3.10 -1.33 20.25
CA ILE A 438 3.88 -0.09 20.42
C ILE A 438 4.13 0.22 21.90
N ILE A 439 5.26 0.85 22.15
CA ILE A 439 5.63 1.41 23.43
C ILE A 439 5.19 2.86 23.45
N VAL A 440 4.44 3.23 24.48
CA VAL A 440 3.84 4.56 24.63
C VAL A 440 4.20 5.16 25.98
N THR A 441 4.14 6.49 26.04
CA THR A 441 4.25 7.21 27.31
C THR A 441 2.86 7.25 27.96
N PRO A 442 2.72 6.81 29.22
CA PRO A 442 1.46 6.91 29.96
C PRO A 442 0.88 8.32 29.96
N THR A 443 -0.45 8.42 29.80
CA THR A 443 -1.21 9.67 29.94
C THR A 443 -2.03 9.64 31.23
N GLU A 444 -2.73 10.75 31.53
CA GLU A 444 -3.66 10.80 32.67
C GLU A 444 -4.84 9.81 32.46
N ASP A 445 -5.32 9.69 31.23
CA ASP A 445 -6.49 8.87 30.87
C ASP A 445 -6.16 7.37 30.73
N ASP A 446 -4.97 7.05 30.20
CA ASP A 446 -4.49 5.68 30.04
C ASP A 446 -3.05 5.54 30.51
N ARG A 447 -2.87 4.76 31.59
CA ARG A 447 -1.55 4.51 32.18
C ARG A 447 -0.78 3.37 31.49
N SER A 448 -1.35 2.78 30.44
CA SER A 448 -0.72 1.70 29.68
C SER A 448 0.60 2.18 29.08
N ARG A 449 1.62 1.31 29.11
CA ARG A 449 2.92 1.53 28.46
C ARG A 449 3.07 0.73 27.18
N GLY A 450 2.18 -0.25 26.97
CA GLY A 450 2.06 -1.04 25.74
C GLY A 450 0.66 -0.91 25.16
N MET A 451 0.58 -0.71 23.84
CA MET A 451 -0.70 -0.64 23.13
C MET A 451 -0.70 -1.49 21.87
N LEU A 452 -1.86 -2.05 21.55
CA LEU A 452 -2.12 -2.72 20.28
C LEU A 452 -2.50 -1.73 19.18
N ILE A 453 -2.02 -2.03 17.97
CA ILE A 453 -2.29 -1.29 16.73
C ILE A 453 -2.67 -2.27 15.60
N ASP A 454 -3.12 -1.74 14.46
CA ASP A 454 -3.36 -2.50 13.22
C ASP A 454 -4.53 -3.50 13.30
N LEU A 455 -5.77 -2.98 13.27
CA LEU A 455 -6.99 -3.83 13.26
C LEU A 455 -7.43 -4.25 11.85
N ASP A 456 -6.58 -4.06 10.83
CA ASP A 456 -6.86 -4.39 9.42
C ASP A 456 -7.36 -5.84 9.22
N LEU A 457 -6.83 -6.77 10.04
CA LEU A 457 -7.13 -8.20 9.96
C LEU A 457 -7.93 -8.69 11.15
N SER A 458 -8.45 -7.77 11.95
CA SER A 458 -9.33 -8.14 13.03
C SER A 458 -10.65 -8.69 12.51
N ILE A 459 -11.27 -9.53 13.34
CA ILE A 459 -12.59 -10.09 13.11
C ILE A 459 -13.50 -9.56 14.21
N SER A 460 -14.70 -9.11 13.84
CA SER A 460 -15.77 -8.80 14.79
C SER A 460 -16.81 -9.92 14.74
N ASP A 461 -17.34 -10.33 15.90
CA ASP A 461 -18.44 -11.32 16.01
C ASP A 461 -19.70 -10.84 15.25
N TYR A 462 -19.84 -9.52 15.12
CA TYR A 462 -20.94 -8.87 14.40
C TYR A 462 -20.67 -8.73 12.89
N ASP A 463 -19.49 -9.11 12.39
CA ASP A 463 -19.12 -9.03 10.98
C ASP A 463 -19.16 -10.41 10.32
N THR A 464 -20.37 -10.85 9.98
CA THR A 464 -20.63 -12.12 9.31
C THR A 464 -20.03 -12.16 7.89
N CYS A 465 -19.82 -11.01 7.26
CA CYS A 465 -19.25 -10.89 5.92
C CYS A 465 -17.74 -11.18 5.89
N LYS A 466 -16.95 -10.60 6.81
CA LYS A 466 -15.51 -10.91 6.90
C LYS A 466 -15.24 -12.32 7.40
N THR A 467 -16.07 -12.83 8.32
CA THR A 467 -15.91 -14.20 8.83
C THR A 467 -16.19 -15.25 7.76
N SER A 468 -17.25 -15.06 6.95
CA SER A 468 -17.61 -16.00 5.88
C SER A 468 -16.66 -16.02 4.69
N THR A 469 -15.93 -14.94 4.43
CA THR A 469 -14.99 -14.83 3.31
C THR A 469 -13.56 -15.30 3.62
N ARG A 470 -13.23 -15.54 4.89
CA ARG A 470 -11.91 -16.08 5.27
C ARG A 470 -11.83 -17.56 4.97
N GLU A 471 -11.21 -17.86 3.84
CA GLU A 471 -10.99 -19.25 3.44
C GLU A 471 -9.89 -19.94 4.28
N TYR A 472 -8.88 -19.19 4.71
CA TYR A 472 -7.74 -19.65 5.50
C TYR A 472 -7.40 -18.64 6.62
N PRO A 473 -6.79 -19.08 7.73
CA PRO A 473 -6.31 -18.15 8.74
C PRO A 473 -5.25 -17.21 8.14
N VAL A 474 -5.20 -15.99 8.65
CA VAL A 474 -4.27 -14.94 8.22
C VAL A 474 -3.48 -14.47 9.44
N GLY A 475 -2.28 -13.96 9.20
CA GLY A 475 -1.44 -13.43 10.28
C GLY A 475 0.05 -13.54 9.93
N THR A 476 0.88 -13.06 10.83
CA THR A 476 2.33 -13.13 10.71
C THR A 476 2.83 -14.52 11.10
N SER A 477 3.38 -15.30 10.14
CA SER A 477 3.68 -16.74 10.33
C SER A 477 4.53 -17.06 11.56
N LYS A 478 5.53 -16.21 11.88
CA LYS A 478 6.34 -16.29 13.10
C LYS A 478 5.48 -16.35 14.37
N PHE A 479 4.36 -15.64 14.41
CA PHE A 479 3.51 -15.47 15.59
C PHE A 479 2.15 -16.17 15.49
N MET A 480 1.76 -16.73 14.36
CA MET A 480 0.49 -17.46 14.28
C MET A 480 0.48 -18.72 15.15
N ALA A 481 -0.70 -19.06 15.67
CA ALA A 481 -0.94 -20.27 16.45
C ALA A 481 -0.67 -21.54 15.64
N LEU A 482 -0.23 -22.61 16.31
CA LEU A 482 0.08 -23.91 15.70
C LEU A 482 -1.11 -24.50 14.94
N ILE A 483 -2.34 -24.39 15.44
CA ILE A 483 -3.52 -24.88 14.70
C ILE A 483 -3.76 -24.10 13.41
N GLN A 484 -3.50 -22.79 13.42
CA GLN A 484 -3.68 -21.95 12.24
C GLN A 484 -2.67 -22.36 11.16
N VAL A 485 -1.43 -22.64 11.55
CA VAL A 485 -0.40 -23.19 10.65
C VAL A 485 -0.77 -24.59 10.18
N ALA A 486 -1.27 -25.47 11.05
CA ALA A 486 -1.70 -26.83 10.67
C ALA A 486 -2.87 -26.83 9.67
N MET A 487 -3.76 -25.83 9.75
CA MET A 487 -4.84 -25.62 8.78
C MET A 487 -4.30 -25.23 7.39
N TRP A 488 -3.19 -24.49 7.30
CA TRP A 488 -2.55 -24.16 6.02
C TRP A 488 -1.99 -25.39 5.30
N VAL A 489 -1.50 -26.37 6.05
CA VAL A 489 -0.95 -27.63 5.52
C VAL A 489 -2.06 -28.63 5.18
N GLY A 490 -3.30 -28.39 5.62
CA GLY A 490 -4.43 -29.31 5.42
C GLY A 490 -4.49 -30.46 6.43
N ASN A 491 -3.70 -30.39 7.51
CA ASN A 491 -3.71 -31.38 8.59
C ASN A 491 -4.96 -31.30 9.48
N VAL A 492 -5.67 -30.17 9.44
CA VAL A 492 -6.88 -29.90 10.23
C VAL A 492 -7.97 -29.28 9.35
N SER A 493 -9.23 -29.67 9.58
CA SER A 493 -10.39 -29.20 8.81
C SER A 493 -10.83 -27.79 9.23
N LYS A 494 -11.35 -27.02 8.26
CA LYS A 494 -11.91 -25.66 8.48
C LYS A 494 -13.08 -25.62 9.49
N ARG A 495 -13.75 -26.75 9.74
CA ARG A 495 -14.90 -26.85 10.65
C ARG A 495 -14.57 -26.57 12.12
N ASP A 496 -13.28 -26.59 12.48
CA ASP A 496 -12.82 -26.29 13.84
C ASP A 496 -12.52 -24.80 14.08
N TYR A 497 -12.56 -23.98 13.02
CA TYR A 497 -12.36 -22.53 13.13
C TYR A 497 -13.67 -21.85 13.55
N ASN A 498 -13.84 -21.63 14.85
CA ASN A 498 -14.94 -20.82 15.39
C ASN A 498 -14.39 -19.59 16.13
N PHE A 499 -15.06 -18.45 15.99
CA PHE A 499 -14.78 -17.20 16.69
C PHE A 499 -14.57 -17.41 18.21
N ASN A 500 -15.38 -18.27 18.83
CA ASN A 500 -15.29 -18.61 20.26
C ASN A 500 -13.93 -19.17 20.71
N SER A 501 -13.19 -19.81 19.79
CA SER A 501 -11.84 -20.33 20.05
C SER A 501 -10.74 -19.36 19.59
N SER A 502 -11.10 -18.34 18.79
CA SER A 502 -10.12 -17.52 18.07
C SER A 502 -9.31 -16.60 18.98
N TYR A 503 -9.85 -16.20 20.13
CA TYR A 503 -9.09 -15.42 21.12
C TYR A 503 -7.90 -16.19 21.68
N LEU A 504 -7.96 -17.53 21.74
CA LEU A 504 -6.83 -18.34 22.20
C LEU A 504 -5.70 -18.36 21.18
N PHE A 505 -6.00 -18.17 19.89
CA PHE A 505 -4.97 -18.02 18.88
C PHE A 505 -4.19 -16.72 19.08
N ASP A 506 -4.88 -15.61 19.37
CA ASP A 506 -4.21 -14.36 19.72
C ASP A 506 -3.39 -14.49 21.03
N LEU A 507 -3.89 -15.21 22.03
CA LEU A 507 -3.15 -15.48 23.28
C LEU A 507 -1.89 -16.34 23.05
N GLU A 508 -1.98 -17.31 22.15
CA GLU A 508 -0.84 -18.10 21.70
C GLU A 508 0.17 -17.24 20.91
N SER A 509 -0.32 -16.32 20.08
CA SER A 509 0.53 -15.32 19.40
C SER A 509 1.26 -14.40 20.39
N PHE A 510 0.59 -13.94 21.46
CA PHE A 510 1.26 -13.20 22.55
C PHE A 510 2.39 -14.01 23.19
N PHE A 511 2.20 -15.33 23.36
CA PHE A 511 3.24 -16.20 23.87
C PHE A 511 4.44 -16.29 22.92
N TYR A 512 4.21 -16.34 21.61
CA TYR A 512 5.31 -16.31 20.63
C TYR A 512 6.02 -14.97 20.55
N VAL A 513 5.32 -13.84 20.71
CA VAL A 513 5.95 -12.51 20.87
C VAL A 513 6.81 -12.49 22.13
N PHE A 514 6.30 -13.01 23.25
CA PHE A 514 7.03 -13.13 24.50
C PHE A 514 8.33 -13.95 24.34
N LEU A 515 8.26 -15.12 23.72
CA LEU A 515 9.44 -15.96 23.47
C LEU A 515 10.43 -15.28 22.51
N THR A 516 9.92 -14.59 21.50
CA THR A 516 10.75 -13.82 20.56
C THR A 516 11.57 -12.76 21.30
N GLY A 517 10.95 -11.96 22.17
CA GLY A 517 11.70 -10.97 22.97
C GLY A 517 12.74 -11.62 23.89
N PHE A 518 12.42 -12.77 24.50
CA PHE A 518 13.34 -13.49 25.38
C PHE A 518 14.53 -14.12 24.64
N VAL A 519 14.36 -14.44 23.35
CA VAL A 519 15.41 -14.99 22.49
C VAL A 519 16.18 -13.87 21.81
N GLU A 520 15.55 -12.82 21.31
CA GLU A 520 16.19 -11.88 20.39
C GLU A 520 16.63 -10.58 21.06
N TYR A 521 16.04 -10.17 22.19
CA TYR A 521 16.31 -8.86 22.80
C TYR A 521 17.35 -8.94 23.92
N GLY A 522 17.97 -7.79 24.23
CA GLY A 522 18.94 -7.65 25.31
C GLY A 522 20.12 -8.61 25.21
N ARG A 523 20.56 -8.91 23.98
CA ARG A 523 21.67 -9.81 23.67
C ARG A 523 23.01 -9.12 23.87
N ASP A 524 23.97 -9.88 24.39
CA ASP A 524 25.36 -9.46 24.45
C ASP A 524 25.94 -9.44 23.02
N PRO A 525 26.54 -8.33 22.56
CA PRO A 525 27.04 -8.18 21.19
C PRO A 525 28.05 -9.25 20.76
N ASP A 526 28.78 -9.81 21.71
CA ASP A 526 29.89 -10.75 21.47
C ASP A 526 29.45 -12.23 21.41
N LEU A 527 28.17 -12.53 21.66
CA LEU A 527 27.65 -13.90 21.67
C LEU A 527 26.95 -14.27 20.34
N PRO A 528 26.93 -15.56 19.96
CA PRO A 528 26.19 -16.02 18.79
C PRO A 528 24.72 -15.57 18.84
N LEU A 529 24.25 -15.01 17.72
CA LEU A 529 22.87 -14.58 17.58
C LEU A 529 21.96 -15.81 17.51
N HIS A 530 21.07 -15.97 18.47
CA HIS A 530 19.92 -16.85 18.34
C HIS A 530 18.70 -16.03 17.91
N ASN A 531 17.89 -16.61 17.05
CA ASN A 531 16.64 -16.03 16.59
C ASN A 531 15.60 -17.13 16.37
N LEU A 532 14.39 -16.71 16.02
CA LEU A 532 13.28 -17.60 15.67
C LEU A 532 12.92 -17.48 14.18
N ASP A 533 13.91 -17.26 13.32
CA ASP A 533 13.68 -17.14 11.86
C ASP A 533 13.16 -18.46 11.26
N SER A 534 13.47 -19.60 11.89
CA SER A 534 12.93 -20.93 11.52
C SER A 534 11.40 -21.02 11.65
N TRP A 535 10.77 -20.10 12.38
CA TRP A 535 9.31 -19.99 12.47
C TRP A 535 8.70 -19.13 11.35
N ARG A 536 9.54 -18.57 10.47
CA ARG A 536 9.16 -17.73 9.32
C ARG A 536 9.64 -18.33 7.99
N GLU A 537 9.80 -19.65 7.94
CA GLU A 537 10.22 -20.36 6.72
C GLU A 537 9.18 -20.23 5.59
N LYS A 538 9.65 -20.41 4.35
CA LYS A 538 8.76 -20.44 3.18
C LYS A 538 7.91 -21.70 3.14
N ASP A 539 8.46 -22.79 3.66
CA ASP A 539 7.80 -24.08 3.75
C ASP A 539 6.97 -24.14 5.04
N VAL A 540 5.66 -24.27 4.88
CA VAL A 540 4.71 -24.25 6.00
C VAL A 540 4.85 -25.49 6.87
N ASP A 541 5.20 -26.64 6.29
CA ASP A 541 5.46 -27.87 7.03
C ASP A 541 6.64 -27.71 7.99
N ASN A 542 7.69 -27.02 7.55
CA ASN A 542 8.85 -26.70 8.40
C ASN A 542 8.46 -25.76 9.53
N ILE A 543 7.65 -24.72 9.28
CA ILE A 543 7.17 -23.83 10.34
C ILE A 543 6.43 -24.63 11.43
N LEU A 544 5.51 -25.51 11.01
CA LEU A 544 4.72 -26.32 11.93
C LEU A 544 5.61 -27.24 12.77
N ARG A 545 6.51 -27.99 12.13
CA ARG A 545 7.44 -28.90 12.80
C ARG A 545 8.35 -28.16 13.78
N ASN A 546 9.02 -27.09 13.33
CA ASN A 546 9.94 -26.32 14.15
C ASN A 546 9.25 -25.74 15.40
N LYS A 547 8.04 -25.19 15.24
CA LYS A 547 7.25 -24.69 16.38
C LYS A 547 6.82 -25.82 17.31
N TYR A 548 6.36 -26.93 16.77
CA TYR A 548 5.91 -28.06 17.59
C TYR A 548 7.07 -28.64 18.42
N GLU A 549 8.23 -28.86 17.81
CA GLU A 549 9.44 -29.33 18.48
C GLU A 549 9.92 -28.34 19.56
N ASP A 550 9.98 -27.04 19.25
CA ASP A 550 10.43 -26.01 20.20
C ASP A 550 9.46 -25.85 21.39
N ILE A 551 8.14 -26.00 21.20
CA ILE A 551 7.11 -25.66 22.21
C ILE A 551 6.57 -26.88 22.97
N ASP A 552 6.45 -28.03 22.32
CA ASP A 552 5.91 -29.23 22.95
C ASP A 552 7.01 -30.18 23.42
N GLU A 553 7.87 -30.66 22.51
CA GLU A 553 8.83 -31.73 22.79
C GLU A 553 10.07 -31.26 23.57
N ASN A 554 10.63 -30.10 23.21
CA ASN A 554 11.95 -29.68 23.68
C ASN A 554 11.92 -28.36 24.47
N PHE A 555 10.77 -27.94 25.02
CA PHE A 555 10.60 -26.59 25.55
C PHE A 555 11.58 -26.21 26.68
N GLU A 556 11.88 -27.13 27.61
CA GLU A 556 12.89 -26.85 28.64
C GLU A 556 14.29 -26.66 28.05
N SER A 557 14.66 -27.49 27.06
CA SER A 557 15.93 -27.36 26.33
C SER A 557 15.98 -26.04 25.54
N PHE A 558 14.89 -25.70 24.86
CA PHE A 558 14.71 -24.43 24.15
C PHE A 558 14.95 -23.23 25.08
N ILE A 559 14.29 -23.22 26.26
CA ILE A 559 14.47 -22.17 27.26
C ILE A 559 15.93 -22.08 27.72
N ASN A 560 16.55 -23.23 28.00
CA ASN A 560 17.90 -23.28 28.54
C ASN A 560 18.99 -22.88 27.54
N THR A 561 18.74 -23.09 26.25
CA THR A 561 19.72 -22.86 25.18
C THR A 561 19.53 -21.53 24.47
N LYS A 562 18.29 -21.17 24.15
CA LYS A 562 18.00 -20.00 23.30
C LYS A 562 17.67 -18.74 24.08
N PHE A 563 17.42 -18.75 25.39
CA PHE A 563 17.14 -17.47 26.08
C PHE A 563 18.38 -16.58 26.14
N SER A 564 18.18 -15.29 25.92
CA SER A 564 19.20 -14.27 26.14
C SER A 564 19.60 -14.22 27.63
N SER A 565 20.86 -13.88 27.90
CA SER A 565 21.41 -13.75 29.24
C SER A 565 20.56 -12.83 30.11
N SER A 566 19.95 -11.80 29.50
CA SER A 566 19.04 -10.85 30.14
C SER A 566 17.78 -11.45 30.74
N PHE A 567 17.32 -12.61 30.24
CA PHE A 567 16.02 -13.20 30.61
C PHE A 567 16.13 -14.53 31.37
N VAL A 568 17.35 -14.95 31.75
CA VAL A 568 17.60 -16.25 32.43
C VAL A 568 16.84 -16.39 33.75
N ASP A 569 16.59 -15.29 34.47
CA ASP A 569 15.87 -15.31 35.74
C ASP A 569 14.35 -15.51 35.58
N PHE A 570 13.85 -15.50 34.34
CA PHE A 570 12.42 -15.55 34.00
C PHE A 570 11.99 -16.85 33.31
N LYS A 571 12.82 -17.90 33.34
CA LYS A 571 12.47 -19.24 32.81
C LYS A 571 11.17 -19.79 33.40
N ASN A 572 10.96 -19.57 34.70
CA ASN A 572 9.74 -20.01 35.39
C ASN A 572 8.48 -19.31 34.87
N LEU A 573 8.58 -18.06 34.41
CA LEU A 573 7.46 -17.37 33.77
C LEU A 573 7.10 -18.06 32.46
N ALA A 574 8.08 -18.39 31.62
CA ALA A 574 7.86 -19.10 30.37
C ALA A 574 7.19 -20.47 30.57
N LEU A 575 7.65 -21.24 31.56
CA LEU A 575 7.05 -22.53 31.95
C LEU A 575 5.61 -22.36 32.45
N GLU A 576 5.36 -21.38 33.32
CA GLU A 576 4.02 -21.09 33.85
C GLU A 576 3.05 -20.70 32.71
N LEU A 577 3.48 -19.87 31.77
CA LEU A 577 2.69 -19.47 30.60
C LEU A 577 2.40 -20.66 29.67
N ARG A 578 3.40 -21.51 29.38
CA ARG A 578 3.21 -22.74 28.58
C ARG A 578 2.14 -23.64 29.18
N VAL A 579 2.19 -23.85 30.50
CA VAL A 579 1.18 -24.64 31.22
C VAL A 579 -0.21 -24.01 31.17
N ILE A 580 -0.31 -22.68 31.30
CA ILE A 580 -1.59 -21.98 31.22
C ILE A 580 -2.23 -22.14 29.84
N LEU A 581 -1.45 -22.03 28.77
CA LEU A 581 -1.96 -22.07 27.39
C LEU A 581 -2.18 -23.49 26.87
N PHE A 582 -1.22 -24.39 27.07
CA PHE A 582 -1.20 -25.71 26.43
C PHE A 582 -1.48 -26.87 27.40
N GLY A 583 -1.42 -26.63 28.71
CA GLY A 583 -1.60 -27.64 29.75
C GLY A 583 -0.32 -28.37 30.15
N ASN A 584 -0.48 -29.39 31.01
CA ASN A 584 0.63 -30.16 31.62
C ASN A 584 1.08 -31.37 30.78
N THR A 585 0.33 -31.73 29.75
CA THR A 585 0.62 -32.88 28.86
C THR A 585 1.12 -32.40 27.51
N SER A 586 1.29 -33.32 26.56
CA SER A 586 1.47 -32.99 25.15
C SER A 586 0.39 -32.05 24.64
N TYR A 587 0.73 -31.32 23.59
CA TYR A 587 -0.07 -30.30 22.96
C TYR A 587 -1.53 -30.75 22.78
N SER A 588 -2.48 -30.14 23.51
CA SER A 588 -3.91 -30.42 23.31
C SER A 588 -4.74 -29.14 23.40
N TYR A 589 -5.44 -28.81 22.31
CA TYR A 589 -6.49 -27.78 22.32
C TYR A 589 -7.72 -28.31 23.07
N LYS A 590 -7.73 -28.19 24.39
CA LYS A 590 -8.95 -28.36 25.17
C LYS A 590 -9.61 -26.99 25.34
N LEU A 591 -10.67 -26.73 24.56
CA LEU A 591 -11.59 -25.60 24.75
C LEU A 591 -12.99 -26.08 25.18
N PRO A 592 -13.77 -25.29 25.94
CA PRO A 592 -13.44 -23.96 26.48
C PRO A 592 -13.07 -24.01 27.96
N ARG A 593 -11.93 -23.41 28.31
CA ARG A 593 -11.73 -22.82 29.63
C ARG A 593 -12.49 -21.49 29.66
N ASP A 594 -13.05 -21.13 30.81
CA ASP A 594 -13.55 -19.78 31.08
C ASP A 594 -12.49 -18.75 30.61
N SER A 595 -12.82 -17.93 29.60
CA SER A 595 -11.89 -17.00 28.95
C SER A 595 -11.33 -16.01 29.96
N ASP A 596 -12.18 -15.53 30.88
CA ASP A 596 -11.78 -14.66 31.97
C ASP A 596 -10.75 -15.33 32.88
N LEU A 597 -10.89 -16.64 33.13
CA LEU A 597 -9.92 -17.39 33.93
C LEU A 597 -8.56 -17.48 33.24
N VAL A 598 -8.53 -17.68 31.91
CA VAL A 598 -7.27 -17.73 31.14
C VAL A 598 -6.55 -16.39 31.19
N TYR A 599 -7.23 -15.28 30.85
CA TYR A 599 -6.64 -13.95 30.94
C TYR A 599 -6.14 -13.65 32.36
N LYS A 600 -6.96 -13.92 33.39
CA LYS A 600 -6.59 -13.70 34.80
C LYS A 600 -5.31 -14.46 35.17
N LYS A 601 -5.15 -15.70 34.73
CA LYS A 601 -3.95 -16.51 35.02
C LYS A 601 -2.71 -15.93 34.34
N ILE A 602 -2.79 -15.59 33.05
CA ILE A 602 -1.66 -15.02 32.30
C ILE A 602 -1.24 -13.67 32.92
N ILE A 603 -2.19 -12.76 33.11
CA ILE A 603 -1.93 -11.43 33.71
C ILE A 603 -1.33 -11.57 35.12
N LYS A 604 -1.82 -12.53 35.92
CA LYS A 604 -1.26 -12.80 37.25
C LYS A 604 0.19 -13.27 37.19
N ALA A 605 0.56 -14.12 36.23
CA ALA A 605 1.93 -14.58 36.05
C ALA A 605 2.87 -13.41 35.69
N PHE A 606 2.45 -12.53 34.77
CA PHE A 606 3.18 -11.29 34.45
C PHE A 606 3.32 -10.37 35.67
N ASN A 607 2.23 -10.09 36.39
CA ASN A 607 2.28 -9.23 37.58
C ASN A 607 3.19 -9.78 38.69
N LYS A 608 3.24 -11.10 38.86
CA LYS A 608 4.16 -11.76 39.79
C LYS A 608 5.63 -11.53 39.38
N ALA A 609 5.97 -11.71 38.11
CA ALA A 609 7.32 -11.48 37.60
C ALA A 609 7.73 -10.00 37.68
N ILE A 610 6.85 -9.09 37.29
CA ILE A 610 7.05 -7.63 37.42
C ILE A 610 7.27 -7.25 38.88
N GLY A 611 6.42 -7.73 39.79
CA GLY A 611 6.54 -7.45 41.22
C GLY A 611 7.82 -8.02 41.85
N GLN A 612 8.38 -9.11 41.32
CA GLN A 612 9.69 -9.60 41.76
C GLN A 612 10.84 -8.66 41.38
N ILE A 613 10.76 -8.02 40.20
CA ILE A 613 11.72 -7.00 39.79
C ILE A 613 11.57 -5.74 40.65
N GLU A 614 10.33 -5.25 40.79
CA GLU A 614 10.04 -4.03 41.56
C GLU A 614 10.41 -4.17 43.05
N ALA A 615 10.28 -5.38 43.61
CA ALA A 615 10.71 -5.69 44.97
C ALA A 615 12.22 -5.98 45.10
N GLY A 616 13.00 -5.87 44.02
CA GLY A 616 14.44 -6.12 44.02
C GLY A 616 14.86 -7.59 44.22
N LYS A 617 13.92 -8.54 44.05
CA LYS A 617 14.19 -9.98 44.17
C LYS A 617 14.88 -10.55 42.92
N ILE A 618 14.63 -9.93 41.77
CA ILE A 618 15.28 -10.23 40.49
C ILE A 618 15.81 -8.92 39.91
N SER A 619 16.99 -8.95 39.31
CA SER A 619 17.60 -7.76 38.72
C SER A 619 16.86 -7.31 37.46
N ASN A 620 16.60 -6.01 37.32
CA ASN A 620 16.15 -5.44 36.06
C ASN A 620 17.36 -5.23 35.14
N ARG A 621 17.53 -6.09 34.13
CA ARG A 621 18.61 -5.92 33.16
C ARG A 621 18.22 -4.89 32.11
N PHE A 622 19.19 -4.07 31.71
CA PHE A 622 19.05 -3.01 30.73
C PHE A 622 19.94 -3.30 29.52
N TRP A 623 19.51 -2.82 28.36
CA TRP A 623 20.30 -2.84 27.13
C TRP A 623 20.06 -1.57 26.33
N THR A 624 21.00 -1.29 25.43
CA THR A 624 21.02 -0.09 24.58
C THR A 624 20.43 -0.36 23.22
#